data_AF-A0A2E4DFV0-F1
#
_entry.id   AF-A0A2E4DFV0-F1
#
_cell.length_a   1.000
_cell.length_b   1.000
_cell.length_c   1.000
_cell.angle_alpha   90.00
_cell.angle_beta   90.00
_cell.angle_gamma   90.00
#
_symmetry.space_group_name_H-M   'P 1'
#
loop_
_entity.id
_entity.type
_entity.pdbx_description
1 polymer ?
#
loop_
_entity_poly.entity_id
_entity_poly.type
_entity_poly.pdbx_seq_one_letter_code
_entity_poly.pdbx_strand_id
1 'polypeptide(L)'
;MFMLNKLESHFQEFHPNNCFYKKGYRKFKLQEFEEIYWNYHPFTEKYFFEGNPAYLDEFQSLYDMSRYPWIMVRDGFIGLLTFFLKYPKPPQDLLSNLIIHEQFSSLVPRYWEGRILFYRLKEIENSNDQKSETLVLHGMGIEELYWGDSFGQTLELLKKSQAQNILAFCPTRPSFLSSPKEKFSQFHLKLSQSLFNIYGDKIQIFENMGDFQLSLKPFKNFRFINLDQEKIFNADNYMDHFCYAQGGRELEYNKKNDEEQNFKVRCSLNHEIEFFQKDLDSKEFFKYFLALNHLDQTNLTMIDYFRNAEVKKIYHSQSK
;
A
#
# COMPACT_ATOMS: atom_id res chain seq x y z
N MET A 1 16.26 18.58 1.91
CA MET A 1 15.88 19.44 0.76
C MET A 1 16.41 18.96 -0.59
N PHE A 2 17.70 18.62 -0.76
CA PHE A 2 18.27 18.33 -2.10
C PHE A 2 17.51 17.29 -2.94
N MET A 3 17.01 16.22 -2.32
CA MET A 3 16.26 15.18 -3.04
C MET A 3 14.86 15.62 -3.47
N LEU A 4 14.17 16.42 -2.64
CA LEU A 4 12.85 16.96 -2.99
C LEU A 4 12.96 17.91 -4.18
N ASN A 5 13.96 18.81 -4.16
CA ASN A 5 14.20 19.72 -5.28
C ASN A 5 14.52 18.93 -6.57
N LYS A 6 15.30 17.84 -6.48
CA LYS A 6 15.54 16.96 -7.64
C LYS A 6 14.28 16.31 -8.18
N LEU A 7 13.39 15.86 -7.29
CA LEU A 7 12.11 15.27 -7.68
C LEU A 7 11.23 16.33 -8.35
N GLU A 8 11.14 17.51 -7.76
CA GLU A 8 10.38 18.63 -8.32
C GLU A 8 10.90 19.03 -9.70
N SER A 9 12.21 19.23 -9.86
CA SER A 9 12.81 19.51 -11.18
C SER A 9 12.53 18.40 -12.19
N HIS A 10 12.59 17.13 -11.77
CA HIS A 10 12.24 16.00 -12.64
C HIS A 10 10.80 16.08 -13.15
N PHE A 11 9.84 16.39 -12.26
CA PHE A 11 8.43 16.55 -12.64
C PHE A 11 8.19 17.78 -13.52
N GLN A 12 8.95 18.87 -13.33
CA GLN A 12 8.84 20.09 -14.15
C GLN A 12 9.42 19.91 -15.56
N GLU A 13 10.53 19.17 -15.68
CA GLU A 13 11.18 18.86 -16.97
C GLU A 13 10.51 17.67 -17.70
N PHE A 14 9.58 16.99 -17.04
CA PHE A 14 8.95 15.81 -17.60
C PHE A 14 8.03 16.15 -18.78
N HIS A 15 8.25 15.45 -19.90
CA HIS A 15 7.42 15.52 -21.09
C HIS A 15 6.72 14.17 -21.34
N PRO A 16 5.37 14.11 -21.37
CA PRO A 16 4.60 12.86 -21.55
C PRO A 16 4.97 12.05 -22.80
N ASN A 17 5.45 12.72 -23.85
CA ASN A 17 5.87 12.07 -25.10
C ASN A 17 7.13 11.21 -24.96
N ASN A 18 7.94 11.41 -23.91
CA ASN A 18 9.11 10.57 -23.62
C ASN A 18 8.73 9.25 -22.94
N CYS A 19 7.45 9.07 -22.56
CA CYS A 19 6.97 7.96 -21.75
C CYS A 19 6.35 6.78 -22.51
N PHE A 20 6.38 6.78 -23.85
CA PHE A 20 5.98 5.61 -24.64
C PHE A 20 6.97 4.42 -24.53
N TYR A 21 7.95 4.49 -23.64
CA TYR A 21 8.68 3.30 -23.19
C TYR A 21 7.69 2.37 -22.48
N LYS A 22 7.22 1.38 -23.26
CA LYS A 22 6.26 0.32 -22.93
C LYS A 22 6.42 -0.21 -21.49
N LYS A 23 5.74 0.41 -20.51
CA LYS A 23 5.42 -0.24 -19.21
C LYS A 23 4.61 -1.54 -19.39
N GLY A 24 4.08 -1.76 -20.60
CA GLY A 24 3.21 -2.88 -20.97
C GLY A 24 3.86 -4.27 -21.01
N TYR A 25 5.16 -4.42 -20.78
CA TYR A 25 5.81 -5.75 -20.73
C TYR A 25 6.79 -5.86 -19.56
N ARG A 26 6.31 -5.67 -18.32
CA ARG A 26 7.01 -6.18 -17.14
C ARG A 26 6.24 -7.37 -16.60
N LYS A 27 6.88 -8.54 -16.63
CA LYS A 27 6.43 -9.74 -15.93
C LYS A 27 7.16 -9.77 -14.59
N PHE A 28 6.47 -10.18 -13.52
CA PHE A 28 7.13 -10.48 -12.27
C PHE A 28 8.22 -11.52 -12.51
N LYS A 29 9.32 -11.42 -11.76
CA LYS A 29 10.42 -12.37 -11.90
C LYS A 29 9.98 -13.77 -11.46
N LEU A 30 9.10 -13.84 -10.46
CA LEU A 30 8.57 -15.07 -9.91
C LEU A 30 7.06 -15.14 -10.09
N GLN A 31 6.59 -16.25 -10.68
CA GLN A 31 5.18 -16.50 -10.94
C GLN A 31 4.36 -16.50 -9.63
N GLU A 32 4.93 -17.00 -8.52
CA GLU A 32 4.23 -16.99 -7.23
C GLU A 32 3.96 -15.57 -6.73
N PHE A 33 4.82 -14.58 -7.04
CA PHE A 33 4.54 -13.17 -6.73
C PHE A 33 3.48 -12.59 -7.64
N GLU A 34 3.55 -12.90 -8.93
CA GLU A 34 2.47 -12.55 -9.85
C GLU A 34 1.12 -13.01 -9.30
N GLU A 35 1.03 -14.27 -8.85
CA GLU A 35 -0.18 -14.85 -8.29
C GLU A 35 -0.63 -14.16 -6.99
N ILE A 36 0.28 -13.89 -6.04
CA ILE A 36 -0.07 -13.21 -4.77
C ILE A 36 -0.56 -11.78 -5.03
N TYR A 37 0.22 -10.97 -5.74
CA TYR A 37 -0.10 -9.55 -5.96
C TYR A 37 -1.34 -9.37 -6.82
N TRP A 38 -1.48 -10.11 -7.93
CA TRP A 38 -2.65 -9.98 -8.78
C TRP A 38 -3.90 -10.64 -8.21
N ASN A 39 -3.80 -11.65 -7.36
CA ASN A 39 -4.99 -12.22 -6.75
C ASN A 39 -5.49 -11.41 -5.55
N TYR A 40 -4.56 -10.94 -4.71
CA TYR A 40 -4.92 -10.17 -3.51
C TYR A 40 -5.21 -8.70 -3.85
N HIS A 41 -4.65 -8.20 -4.95
CA HIS A 41 -4.91 -6.84 -5.41
C HIS A 41 -5.06 -6.80 -6.95
N PRO A 42 -6.09 -7.46 -7.53
CA PRO A 42 -6.32 -7.51 -8.98
C PRO A 42 -6.64 -6.14 -9.57
N PHE A 43 -6.97 -5.16 -8.72
CA PHE A 43 -7.29 -3.80 -9.10
C PHE A 43 -6.05 -2.91 -9.14
N THR A 44 -4.84 -3.47 -9.08
CA THR A 44 -3.59 -2.73 -9.22
C THR A 44 -3.35 -2.35 -10.68
N GLU A 45 -4.29 -1.64 -11.29
CA GLU A 45 -4.12 -1.11 -12.63
C GLU A 45 -2.82 -0.30 -12.68
N LYS A 46 -2.03 -0.54 -13.72
CA LYS A 46 -0.86 0.29 -14.02
C LYS A 46 -1.39 1.66 -14.41
N TYR A 47 -1.49 2.56 -13.45
CA TYR A 47 -1.83 3.94 -13.72
C TYR A 47 -0.57 4.72 -14.12
N PHE A 48 -0.77 5.69 -15.00
CA PHE A 48 0.31 6.57 -15.39
C PHE A 48 0.53 7.60 -14.29
N PHE A 49 1.74 7.61 -13.73
CA PHE A 49 2.22 8.62 -12.81
C PHE A 49 3.73 8.76 -12.99
N GLU A 50 4.21 9.99 -12.90
CA GLU A 50 5.59 10.33 -13.28
C GLU A 50 6.63 9.74 -12.33
N GLY A 51 6.26 9.56 -11.06
CA GLY A 51 7.09 8.82 -10.11
C GLY A 51 7.28 7.34 -10.44
N ASN A 52 6.78 6.84 -11.56
CA ASN A 52 6.88 5.45 -12.00
C ASN A 52 6.47 4.42 -10.93
N PRO A 53 5.16 4.34 -10.59
CA PRO A 53 4.66 3.32 -9.68
C PRO A 53 5.02 1.92 -10.20
N ALA A 54 5.74 1.15 -9.38
CA ALA A 54 6.19 -0.20 -9.73
C ALA A 54 6.37 -1.06 -8.47
N TYR A 55 6.26 -2.38 -8.65
CA TYR A 55 6.78 -3.32 -7.67
C TYR A 55 8.27 -3.57 -7.96
N LEU A 56 9.06 -3.75 -6.91
CA LEU A 56 10.50 -3.97 -7.02
C LEU A 56 10.83 -5.27 -7.77
N ASP A 57 9.96 -6.27 -7.69
CA ASP A 57 10.11 -7.54 -8.43
C ASP A 57 9.70 -7.46 -9.91
N GLU A 58 9.12 -6.34 -10.37
CA GLU A 58 8.90 -6.11 -11.80
C GLU A 58 10.20 -5.83 -12.57
N PHE A 59 11.29 -5.49 -11.87
CA PHE A 59 12.59 -5.21 -12.48
C PHE A 59 13.43 -6.49 -12.54
N GLN A 60 13.93 -6.83 -13.73
CA GLN A 60 14.72 -8.06 -13.92
C GLN A 60 16.07 -8.00 -13.19
N SER A 61 16.61 -6.80 -13.00
CA SER A 61 17.91 -6.54 -12.36
C SER A 61 17.98 -5.11 -11.82
N LEU A 62 18.98 -4.85 -10.97
CA LEU A 62 19.29 -3.48 -10.53
C LEU A 62 19.65 -2.56 -11.71
N TYR A 63 20.25 -3.09 -12.77
CA TYR A 63 20.53 -2.33 -13.99
C TYR A 63 19.25 -1.90 -14.71
N ASP A 64 18.25 -2.78 -14.77
CA ASP A 64 16.94 -2.44 -15.32
C ASP A 64 16.22 -1.39 -14.45
N MET A 65 16.33 -1.53 -13.12
CA MET A 65 15.84 -0.54 -12.16
C MET A 65 16.49 0.84 -12.41
N SER A 66 17.82 0.89 -12.58
CA SER A 66 18.61 2.11 -12.84
C SER A 66 18.20 2.91 -14.08
N ARG A 67 17.39 2.35 -14.98
CA ARG A 67 16.83 3.08 -16.13
C ARG A 67 15.78 4.12 -15.72
N TYR A 68 15.27 4.03 -14.50
CA TYR A 68 14.24 4.90 -13.95
C TYR A 68 14.84 5.76 -12.83
N PRO A 69 15.01 7.08 -13.03
CA PRO A 69 15.58 7.97 -12.01
C PRO A 69 14.80 7.99 -10.70
N TRP A 70 13.48 7.82 -10.79
CA TRP A 70 12.55 7.77 -9.67
C TRP A 70 11.65 6.55 -9.81
N ILE A 71 11.40 5.89 -8.69
CA ILE A 71 10.51 4.73 -8.60
C ILE A 71 9.67 4.86 -7.35
N MET A 72 8.38 5.08 -7.53
CA MET A 72 7.37 5.01 -6.48
C MET A 72 7.06 3.55 -6.22
N VAL A 73 7.55 3.07 -5.09
CA VAL A 73 7.49 1.66 -4.75
C VAL A 73 6.10 1.33 -4.22
N ARG A 74 5.43 0.40 -4.90
CA ARG A 74 4.09 -0.08 -4.55
C ARG A 74 4.11 -1.20 -3.51
N ASP A 75 5.28 -1.82 -3.31
CA ASP A 75 5.46 -2.89 -2.34
C ASP A 75 5.06 -2.47 -0.92
N GLY A 76 4.32 -3.36 -0.28
CA GLY A 76 4.02 -3.34 1.13
C GLY A 76 5.20 -3.74 2.01
N PHE A 77 4.90 -3.98 3.29
CA PHE A 77 5.91 -4.35 4.30
C PHE A 77 6.85 -5.47 3.82
N ILE A 78 6.27 -6.55 3.31
CA ILE A 78 7.01 -7.77 2.99
C ILE A 78 7.94 -7.60 1.77
N GLY A 79 7.49 -6.91 0.72
CA GLY A 79 8.30 -6.65 -0.47
C GLY A 79 9.47 -5.70 -0.16
N LEU A 80 9.21 -4.63 0.60
CA LEU A 80 10.24 -3.70 1.05
C LEU A 80 11.27 -4.36 1.97
N LEU A 81 10.81 -5.17 2.94
CA LEU A 81 11.69 -5.90 3.85
C LEU A 81 12.62 -6.83 3.06
N THR A 82 12.05 -7.60 2.12
CA THR A 82 12.82 -8.51 1.25
C THR A 82 13.89 -7.76 0.48
N PHE A 83 13.56 -6.60 -0.10
CA PHE A 83 14.50 -5.78 -0.84
C PHE A 83 15.64 -5.24 0.04
N PHE A 84 15.33 -4.66 1.20
CA PHE A 84 16.35 -4.04 2.05
C PHE A 84 17.21 -5.05 2.81
N LEU A 85 16.71 -6.26 3.08
CA LEU A 85 17.55 -7.34 3.59
C LEU A 85 18.56 -7.80 2.53
N LYS A 86 18.12 -7.91 1.27
CA LYS A 86 19.01 -8.25 0.15
C LYS A 86 20.00 -7.15 -0.17
N TYR A 87 19.61 -5.89 -0.01
CA TYR A 87 20.43 -4.71 -0.25
C TYR A 87 20.45 -3.77 0.97
N PRO A 88 21.13 -4.11 2.08
CA PRO A 88 21.16 -3.28 3.30
C PRO A 88 21.84 -1.92 3.09
N LYS A 89 22.63 -1.82 2.02
CA LYS A 89 23.26 -0.59 1.53
C LYS A 89 22.89 -0.40 0.06
N PRO A 90 22.73 0.85 -0.41
CA PRO A 90 22.47 1.11 -1.81
C PRO A 90 23.62 0.57 -2.68
N PRO A 91 23.34 -0.30 -3.66
CA PRO A 91 24.34 -0.76 -4.62
C PRO A 91 24.95 0.43 -5.37
N GLN A 92 26.27 0.39 -5.62
CA GLN A 92 26.98 1.50 -6.28
C GLN A 92 26.40 1.81 -7.67
N ASP A 93 26.07 0.76 -8.44
CA ASP A 93 25.55 0.86 -9.81
C ASP A 93 24.04 1.14 -9.88
N LEU A 94 23.35 1.20 -8.75
CA LEU A 94 21.97 1.62 -8.73
C LEU A 94 21.93 3.15 -8.94
N LEU A 95 21.20 3.63 -9.94
CA LEU A 95 21.07 5.08 -10.20
C LEU A 95 19.71 5.64 -9.76
N SER A 96 18.74 4.76 -9.52
CA SER A 96 17.39 5.13 -9.09
C SER A 96 17.33 5.63 -7.66
N ASN A 97 16.42 6.54 -7.44
CA ASN A 97 15.91 6.91 -6.13
C ASN A 97 14.56 6.24 -5.92
N LEU A 98 14.28 5.79 -4.70
CA LEU A 98 13.02 5.14 -4.35
C LEU A 98 12.14 6.10 -3.56
N ILE A 99 10.85 6.04 -3.84
CA ILE A 99 9.82 6.77 -3.11
C ILE A 99 8.93 5.74 -2.42
N ILE A 100 8.91 5.74 -1.10
CA ILE A 100 8.30 4.68 -0.28
C ILE A 100 7.13 5.23 0.53
N HIS A 101 6.08 4.43 0.74
CA HIS A 101 4.96 4.84 1.57
C HIS A 101 5.42 5.14 3.01
N GLU A 102 4.96 6.25 3.58
CA GLU A 102 5.51 6.79 4.85
C GLU A 102 5.48 5.82 6.03
N GLN A 103 4.47 4.95 6.08
CA GLN A 103 4.28 3.96 7.14
C GLN A 103 5.46 2.97 7.24
N PHE A 104 6.21 2.78 6.16
CA PHE A 104 7.36 1.87 6.11
C PHE A 104 8.70 2.58 6.29
N SER A 105 8.69 3.83 6.76
CA SER A 105 9.92 4.59 7.02
C SER A 105 10.89 3.87 7.98
N SER A 106 10.38 3.07 8.92
CA SER A 106 11.18 2.27 9.86
C SER A 106 11.91 1.08 9.23
N LEU A 107 11.50 0.64 8.03
CA LEU A 107 12.15 -0.47 7.32
C LEU A 107 13.36 -0.03 6.51
N VAL A 108 13.51 1.27 6.28
CA VAL A 108 14.55 1.79 5.40
C VAL A 108 15.88 1.83 6.17
N PRO A 109 16.92 1.11 5.72
CA PRO A 109 18.23 1.18 6.38
C PRO A 109 18.81 2.58 6.26
N ARG A 110 19.44 3.09 7.31
CA ARG A 110 20.02 4.46 7.32
C ARG A 110 20.98 4.74 6.16
N TYR A 111 21.70 3.72 5.66
CA TYR A 111 22.59 3.87 4.51
C TYR A 111 21.87 4.29 3.21
N TRP A 112 20.55 4.19 3.15
CA TRP A 112 19.73 4.59 2.01
C TRP A 112 19.22 6.04 2.09
N GLU A 113 19.46 6.77 3.17
CA GLU A 113 18.92 8.13 3.41
C GLU A 113 19.08 9.09 2.23
N GLY A 114 20.21 9.05 1.51
CA GLY A 114 20.46 9.88 0.33
C GLY A 114 19.76 9.46 -0.97
N ARG A 115 18.93 8.41 -0.94
CA ARG A 115 18.27 7.81 -2.12
C ARG A 115 16.79 7.53 -1.91
N ILE A 116 16.23 7.94 -0.77
CA ILE A 116 14.86 7.65 -0.38
C ILE A 116 14.10 8.95 -0.19
N LEU A 117 12.90 8.99 -0.77
CA LEU A 117 11.84 9.91 -0.39
C LEU A 117 10.66 9.12 0.16
N PHE A 118 9.82 9.80 0.93
CA PHE A 118 8.56 9.23 1.40
C PHE A 118 7.40 9.87 0.69
N TYR A 119 6.32 9.12 0.54
CA TYR A 119 5.05 9.64 0.06
C TYR A 119 3.88 9.25 0.96
N ARG A 120 2.82 10.04 0.88
CA ARG A 120 1.50 9.72 1.40
C ARG A 120 0.42 10.29 0.48
N LEU A 121 -0.76 9.67 0.52
CA LEU A 121 -1.94 10.23 -0.13
C LEU A 121 -2.55 11.29 0.78
N LYS A 122 -2.89 12.44 0.19
CA LYS A 122 -3.46 13.56 0.91
C LYS A 122 -4.76 13.99 0.23
N GLU A 123 -5.81 14.12 1.04
CA GLU A 123 -7.05 14.74 0.58
C GLU A 123 -6.81 16.24 0.32
N ILE A 124 -7.36 16.76 -0.78
CA ILE A 124 -7.44 18.21 -1.02
C ILE A 124 -8.67 18.70 -0.27
N GLU A 125 -8.47 19.52 0.77
CA GLU A 125 -9.57 20.08 1.56
C GLU A 125 -10.52 20.90 0.69
N ASN A 126 -11.62 20.28 0.28
CA ASN A 126 -12.79 20.98 -0.24
C ASN A 126 -13.73 21.25 0.95
N SER A 127 -14.22 22.48 1.05
CA SER A 127 -14.78 23.15 2.25
C SER A 127 -16.07 22.56 2.88
N ASN A 128 -16.39 21.28 2.71
CA ASN A 128 -17.55 20.64 3.31
C ASN A 128 -17.17 19.47 4.23
N ASP A 129 -16.82 19.78 5.48
CA ASP A 129 -16.71 18.83 6.61
C ASP A 129 -18.08 18.31 7.09
N GLN A 130 -19.04 18.14 6.18
CA GLN A 130 -20.33 17.57 6.53
C GLN A 130 -20.16 16.12 6.96
N LYS A 131 -20.80 15.74 8.07
CA LYS A 131 -20.90 14.34 8.48
C LYS A 131 -21.48 13.53 7.33
N SER A 132 -20.69 12.62 6.76
CA SER A 132 -21.20 11.70 5.75
C SER A 132 -21.99 10.58 6.42
N GLU A 133 -23.16 10.29 5.85
CA GLU A 133 -24.01 9.17 6.24
C GLU A 133 -23.57 7.85 5.59
N THR A 134 -22.58 7.88 4.67
CA THR A 134 -22.13 6.72 3.90
C THR A 134 -20.71 6.35 4.25
N LEU A 135 -20.50 5.06 4.56
CA LEU A 135 -19.19 4.46 4.74
C LEU A 135 -18.93 3.43 3.64
N VAL A 136 -17.77 3.55 3.02
CA VAL A 136 -17.26 2.61 2.04
C VAL A 136 -16.17 1.77 2.68
N LEU A 137 -16.31 0.45 2.62
CA LEU A 137 -15.28 -0.49 3.03
C LEU A 137 -14.69 -1.09 1.77
N HIS A 138 -13.37 -1.25 1.70
CA HIS A 138 -12.79 -2.06 0.65
C HIS A 138 -11.59 -2.85 1.16
N GLY A 139 -11.42 -4.06 0.65
CA GLY A 139 -10.36 -4.96 1.06
C GLY A 139 -10.75 -6.39 0.78
N MET A 140 -10.10 -7.35 1.40
CA MET A 140 -10.41 -8.76 1.17
C MET A 140 -10.36 -9.55 2.47
N GLY A 141 -11.26 -10.52 2.60
CA GLY A 141 -11.30 -11.44 3.74
C GLY A 141 -10.22 -12.52 3.65
N ILE A 142 -8.96 -12.11 3.61
CA ILE A 142 -7.80 -12.97 3.44
C ILE A 142 -6.91 -12.81 4.67
N GLU A 143 -6.74 -13.87 5.46
CA GLU A 143 -5.98 -13.83 6.72
C GLU A 143 -4.57 -13.26 6.56
N GLU A 144 -3.94 -13.46 5.40
CA GLU A 144 -2.58 -12.97 5.14
C GLU A 144 -2.44 -11.45 5.16
N LEU A 145 -3.54 -10.71 4.97
CA LEU A 145 -3.58 -9.26 5.05
C LEU A 145 -3.74 -8.76 6.50
N TYR A 146 -4.03 -9.65 7.44
CA TYR A 146 -4.32 -9.30 8.83
C TYR A 146 -3.30 -9.94 9.77
N TRP A 147 -2.23 -9.21 10.06
CA TRP A 147 -1.25 -9.67 11.03
C TRP A 147 -1.66 -9.28 12.46
N GLY A 148 -1.51 -10.22 13.40
CA GLY A 148 -1.69 -9.96 14.83
C GLY A 148 -3.14 -9.62 15.16
N ASP A 149 -3.37 -8.46 15.79
CA ASP A 149 -4.70 -7.99 16.17
C ASP A 149 -5.27 -6.93 15.19
N SER A 150 -4.66 -6.75 14.01
CA SER A 150 -5.08 -5.71 13.05
C SER A 150 -6.54 -5.89 12.59
N PHE A 151 -7.00 -7.14 12.48
CA PHE A 151 -8.40 -7.44 12.21
C PHE A 151 -9.31 -6.93 13.34
N GLY A 152 -8.96 -7.22 14.61
CA GLY A 152 -9.72 -6.75 15.78
C GLY A 152 -9.75 -5.23 15.86
N GLN A 153 -8.61 -4.57 15.68
CA GLN A 153 -8.50 -3.10 15.66
C GLN A 153 -9.34 -2.48 14.55
N THR A 154 -9.33 -3.08 13.36
CA THR A 154 -10.18 -2.65 12.24
C THR A 154 -11.66 -2.76 12.62
N LEU A 155 -12.10 -3.88 13.21
CA LEU A 155 -13.49 -4.02 13.67
C LEU A 155 -13.87 -3.00 14.74
N GLU A 156 -12.98 -2.67 15.68
CA GLU A 156 -13.22 -1.64 16.69
C GLU A 156 -13.35 -0.24 16.07
N LEU A 157 -12.57 0.06 15.03
CA LEU A 157 -12.73 1.29 14.26
C LEU A 157 -14.08 1.33 13.53
N LEU A 158 -14.46 0.23 12.88
CA LEU A 158 -15.76 0.13 12.20
C LEU A 158 -16.94 0.32 13.16
N LYS A 159 -16.88 -0.24 14.38
CA LYS A 159 -17.91 -0.05 15.41
C LYS A 159 -18.10 1.41 15.83
N LYS A 160 -17.05 2.23 15.75
CA LYS A 160 -17.12 3.67 16.05
C LYS A 160 -17.78 4.48 14.94
N SER A 161 -17.90 3.92 13.72
CA SER A 161 -18.56 4.60 12.61
C SER A 161 -20.07 4.67 12.85
N GLN A 162 -20.64 5.88 12.78
CA GLN A 162 -22.09 6.12 12.91
C GLN A 162 -22.78 6.17 11.55
N ALA A 163 -22.21 5.53 10.52
CA ALA A 163 -22.74 5.60 9.16
C ALA A 163 -24.08 4.85 9.03
N GLN A 164 -24.96 5.36 8.17
CA GLN A 164 -26.28 4.81 7.92
C GLN A 164 -26.29 3.87 6.72
N ASN A 165 -25.47 4.17 5.70
CA ASN A 165 -25.32 3.37 4.48
C ASN A 165 -23.90 2.80 4.44
N ILE A 166 -23.78 1.47 4.35
CA ILE A 166 -22.47 0.80 4.30
C ILE A 166 -22.34 0.06 2.98
N LEU A 167 -21.38 0.46 2.15
CA LEU A 167 -21.04 -0.24 0.91
C LEU A 167 -19.70 -0.91 1.09
N ALA A 168 -19.62 -2.23 0.94
CA ALA A 168 -18.39 -2.97 1.12
C ALA A 168 -17.98 -3.67 -0.17
N PHE A 169 -16.81 -3.35 -0.70
CA PHE A 169 -16.19 -4.12 -1.76
C PHE A 169 -15.22 -5.13 -1.15
N CYS A 170 -15.66 -6.38 -1.01
CA CYS A 170 -14.93 -7.42 -0.29
C CYS A 170 -14.91 -8.73 -1.08
N PRO A 171 -14.29 -8.74 -2.28
CA PRO A 171 -14.35 -9.90 -3.13
C PRO A 171 -13.72 -11.13 -2.48
N THR A 172 -14.37 -12.27 -2.63
CA THR A 172 -13.90 -13.57 -2.18
C THR A 172 -12.71 -14.01 -3.04
N ARG A 173 -11.61 -14.38 -2.38
CA ARG A 173 -10.38 -14.82 -3.05
C ARG A 173 -9.79 -16.02 -2.34
N PRO A 174 -9.09 -16.90 -3.08
CA PRO A 174 -8.33 -17.95 -2.45
C PRO A 174 -7.17 -17.33 -1.67
N SER A 175 -6.89 -17.92 -0.51
CA SER A 175 -5.68 -17.63 0.26
C SER A 175 -4.58 -18.55 -0.27
N PHE A 176 -3.57 -17.97 -0.92
CA PHE A 176 -2.50 -18.70 -1.59
C PHE A 176 -1.41 -19.17 -0.63
N LEU A 177 -1.24 -18.53 0.53
CA LEU A 177 -0.23 -18.90 1.51
C LEU A 177 -0.77 -19.83 2.61
N SER A 178 -2.10 -20.00 2.70
CA SER A 178 -2.74 -21.01 3.55
C SER A 178 -2.57 -22.44 3.05
N SER A 179 -2.87 -23.40 3.94
CA SER A 179 -2.83 -24.80 3.57
C SER A 179 -3.92 -25.14 2.52
N PRO A 180 -3.75 -26.18 1.69
CA PRO A 180 -4.77 -26.57 0.71
C PRO A 180 -6.17 -26.85 1.32
N LYS A 181 -6.23 -27.22 2.60
CA LYS A 181 -7.49 -27.43 3.34
C LYS A 181 -8.20 -26.12 3.71
N GLU A 182 -7.47 -25.01 3.73
CA GLU A 182 -7.91 -23.67 4.14
C GLU A 182 -7.93 -22.68 2.97
N LYS A 183 -7.62 -23.16 1.76
CA LYS A 183 -7.42 -22.36 0.54
C LYS A 183 -8.62 -21.49 0.16
N PHE A 184 -9.84 -21.93 0.51
CA PHE A 184 -11.03 -21.07 0.51
C PHE A 184 -11.23 -20.55 1.93
N SER A 185 -10.93 -19.26 2.12
CA SER A 185 -10.71 -18.72 3.45
C SER A 185 -11.98 -18.80 4.31
N GLN A 186 -11.92 -19.57 5.40
CA GLN A 186 -12.84 -19.39 6.54
C GLN A 186 -12.82 -17.92 7.01
N PHE A 187 -11.73 -17.22 6.73
CA PHE A 187 -11.56 -15.81 7.02
C PHE A 187 -12.53 -14.89 6.27
N HIS A 188 -12.89 -15.16 5.00
CA HIS A 188 -13.90 -14.34 4.32
C HIS A 188 -15.26 -14.47 5.01
N LEU A 189 -15.66 -15.68 5.40
CA LEU A 189 -16.88 -15.90 6.19
C LEU A 189 -16.81 -15.17 7.53
N LYS A 190 -15.66 -15.21 8.21
CA LYS A 190 -15.42 -14.48 9.47
C LYS A 190 -15.54 -12.96 9.28
N LEU A 191 -14.98 -12.39 8.21
CA LEU A 191 -15.11 -10.98 7.87
C LEU A 191 -16.58 -10.63 7.64
N SER A 192 -17.27 -11.35 6.75
CA SER A 192 -18.67 -11.11 6.42
C SER A 192 -19.58 -11.22 7.65
N GLN A 193 -19.37 -12.22 8.51
CA GLN A 193 -20.09 -12.33 9.80
C GLN A 193 -19.81 -11.15 10.72
N SER A 194 -18.55 -10.71 10.82
CA SER A 194 -18.17 -9.57 11.67
C SER A 194 -18.81 -8.27 11.17
N LEU A 195 -18.80 -8.05 9.85
CA LEU A 195 -19.45 -6.89 9.24
C LEU A 195 -20.96 -6.90 9.45
N PHE A 196 -21.61 -8.04 9.27
CA PHE A 196 -23.04 -8.19 9.53
C PHE A 196 -23.38 -7.97 11.02
N ASN A 197 -22.55 -8.46 11.95
CA ASN A 197 -22.76 -8.22 13.38
C ASN A 197 -22.64 -6.74 13.77
N ILE A 198 -21.82 -5.96 13.05
CA ILE A 198 -21.63 -4.53 13.31
C ILE A 198 -22.77 -3.71 12.69
N TYR A 199 -23.15 -4.00 11.44
CA TYR A 199 -24.03 -3.14 10.65
C TYR A 199 -25.43 -3.68 10.40
N GLY A 200 -25.68 -4.98 10.64
CA GLY A 200 -26.93 -5.66 10.34
C GLY A 200 -27.29 -5.53 8.87
N ASP A 201 -28.57 -5.23 8.59
CA ASP A 201 -29.10 -5.11 7.23
C ASP A 201 -28.67 -3.82 6.50
N LYS A 202 -27.87 -2.95 7.13
CA LYS A 202 -27.39 -1.69 6.53
C LYS A 202 -26.23 -1.86 5.56
N ILE A 203 -25.60 -3.04 5.55
CA ILE A 203 -24.43 -3.31 4.70
C ILE A 203 -24.82 -4.01 3.40
N GLN A 204 -24.28 -3.49 2.30
CA GLN A 204 -24.30 -4.13 1.00
C GLN A 204 -22.88 -4.57 0.65
N ILE A 205 -22.68 -5.87 0.43
CA ILE A 205 -21.38 -6.45 0.09
C ILE A 205 -21.34 -6.76 -1.41
N PHE A 206 -20.32 -6.25 -2.08
CA PHE A 206 -20.09 -6.40 -3.51
C PHE A 206 -18.86 -7.26 -3.77
N GLU A 207 -19.03 -8.22 -4.69
CA GLU A 207 -17.98 -9.10 -5.21
C GLU A 207 -17.41 -8.58 -6.55
N ASN A 208 -18.22 -7.81 -7.28
CA ASN A 208 -17.90 -7.26 -8.58
C ASN A 208 -17.61 -5.76 -8.50
N MET A 209 -16.50 -5.33 -9.10
CA MET A 209 -16.07 -3.93 -9.09
C MET A 209 -17.03 -3.00 -9.84
N GLY A 210 -17.56 -3.45 -10.98
CA GLY A 210 -18.51 -2.65 -11.78
C GLY A 210 -19.78 -2.35 -11.02
N ASP A 211 -20.35 -3.35 -10.34
CA ASP A 211 -21.54 -3.17 -9.52
C ASP A 211 -21.28 -2.25 -8.32
N PHE A 212 -20.14 -2.43 -7.65
CA PHE A 212 -19.70 -1.55 -6.58
C PHE A 212 -19.56 -0.09 -7.05
N GLN A 213 -18.87 0.13 -8.19
CA GLN A 213 -18.71 1.45 -8.78
C GLN A 213 -20.06 2.08 -9.13
N LEU A 214 -20.99 1.31 -9.70
CA LEU A 214 -22.34 1.79 -10.02
C LEU A 214 -23.13 2.18 -8.77
N SER A 215 -23.05 1.38 -7.72
CA SER A 215 -23.70 1.67 -6.42
C SER A 215 -23.07 2.85 -5.69
N LEU A 216 -21.78 3.15 -5.93
CA LEU A 216 -21.11 4.29 -5.32
C LEU A 216 -21.45 5.63 -6.01
N LYS A 217 -21.74 5.65 -7.32
CA LYS A 217 -22.02 6.87 -8.10
C LYS A 217 -23.02 7.88 -7.49
N PRO A 218 -24.11 7.45 -6.82
CA PRO A 218 -25.06 8.39 -6.21
C PRO A 218 -24.46 9.21 -5.06
N PHE A 219 -23.36 8.76 -4.45
CA PHE A 219 -22.76 9.36 -3.27
C PHE A 219 -21.64 10.34 -3.66
N LYS A 220 -21.84 11.63 -3.37
CA LYS A 220 -20.85 12.68 -3.65
C LYS A 220 -19.85 12.92 -2.52
N ASN A 221 -20.21 12.53 -1.30
CA ASN A 221 -19.38 12.66 -0.10
C ASN A 221 -19.55 11.38 0.74
N PHE A 222 -18.49 10.59 0.88
CA PHE A 222 -18.49 9.38 1.70
C PHE A 222 -17.21 9.27 2.52
N ARG A 223 -17.27 8.58 3.65
CA ARG A 223 -16.05 8.11 4.32
C ARG A 223 -15.65 6.77 3.74
N PHE A 224 -14.37 6.45 3.68
CA PHE A 224 -13.91 5.12 3.31
C PHE A 224 -12.81 4.60 4.21
N ILE A 225 -12.62 3.28 4.20
CA ILE A 225 -11.53 2.60 4.89
C ILE A 225 -11.05 1.41 4.06
N ASN A 226 -9.73 1.30 3.92
CA ASN A 226 -9.08 0.10 3.43
C ASN A 226 -8.98 -0.93 4.56
N LEU A 227 -9.56 -2.11 4.43
CA LEU A 227 -9.49 -3.13 5.47
C LEU A 227 -8.07 -3.71 5.63
N ASP A 228 -7.19 -3.59 4.62
CA ASP A 228 -5.76 -3.90 4.72
C ASP A 228 -5.00 -2.66 5.21
N GLN A 229 -5.10 -2.39 6.51
CA GLN A 229 -4.44 -1.26 7.16
C GLN A 229 -2.92 -1.48 7.31
N GLU A 230 -2.50 -2.74 7.47
CA GLU A 230 -1.08 -3.10 7.62
C GLU A 230 -0.32 -3.04 6.30
N LYS A 231 -1.03 -3.10 5.16
CA LYS A 231 -0.46 -3.02 3.81
C LYS A 231 0.69 -4.02 3.64
N ILE A 232 0.43 -5.28 4.03
CA ILE A 232 1.44 -6.34 4.09
C ILE A 232 2.12 -6.55 2.73
N PHE A 233 1.32 -6.60 1.66
CA PHE A 233 1.81 -6.81 0.29
C PHE A 233 1.78 -5.54 -0.55
N ASN A 234 0.78 -4.68 -0.40
CA ASN A 234 0.59 -3.53 -1.29
C ASN A 234 0.39 -2.22 -0.52
N ALA A 235 1.34 -1.29 -0.68
CA ALA A 235 1.26 0.03 -0.06
C ALA A 235 0.37 1.01 -0.84
N ASP A 236 0.37 0.85 -2.17
CA ASP A 236 -0.24 1.75 -3.15
C ASP A 236 -1.48 1.10 -3.78
N ASN A 237 -2.62 1.22 -3.09
CA ASN A 237 -3.85 0.59 -3.50
C ASN A 237 -4.66 1.51 -4.43
N TYR A 238 -4.94 1.04 -5.65
CA TYR A 238 -5.79 1.74 -6.60
C TYR A 238 -7.15 2.13 -6.01
N MET A 239 -7.72 1.30 -5.12
CA MET A 239 -9.02 1.59 -4.53
C MET A 239 -8.97 2.83 -3.63
N ASP A 240 -7.85 3.07 -2.93
CA ASP A 240 -7.65 4.31 -2.17
C ASP A 240 -7.73 5.51 -3.12
N HIS A 241 -6.99 5.46 -4.24
CA HIS A 241 -7.02 6.50 -5.28
C HIS A 241 -8.40 6.69 -5.90
N PHE A 242 -9.12 5.60 -6.17
CA PHE A 242 -10.46 5.63 -6.73
C PHE A 242 -11.44 6.30 -5.77
N CYS A 243 -11.45 5.88 -4.49
CA CYS A 243 -12.30 6.47 -3.47
C CYS A 243 -12.00 7.96 -3.30
N TYR A 244 -10.73 8.34 -3.19
CA TYR A 244 -10.32 9.74 -3.15
C TYR A 244 -10.80 10.51 -4.40
N ALA A 245 -10.59 9.99 -5.60
CA ALA A 245 -11.02 10.64 -6.84
C ALA A 245 -12.53 10.87 -6.92
N GLN A 246 -13.35 10.00 -6.32
CA GLN A 246 -14.80 10.16 -6.22
C GLN A 246 -15.26 11.13 -5.11
N GLY A 247 -14.33 11.75 -4.36
CA GLY A 247 -14.65 12.65 -3.25
C GLY A 247 -14.81 11.93 -1.90
N GLY A 248 -14.36 10.68 -1.82
CA GLY A 248 -14.25 9.92 -0.59
C GLY A 248 -13.16 10.47 0.32
N ARG A 249 -13.38 10.36 1.63
CA ARG A 249 -12.41 10.75 2.67
C ARG A 249 -12.10 9.57 3.56
N GLU A 250 -10.84 9.37 3.91
CA GLU A 250 -10.47 8.27 4.80
C GLU A 250 -11.11 8.44 6.19
N LEU A 251 -11.57 7.33 6.78
CA LEU A 251 -12.30 7.33 8.05
C LEU A 251 -11.43 7.80 9.21
N GLU A 252 -10.16 7.40 9.24
CA GLU A 252 -9.13 7.93 10.14
C GLU A 252 -8.12 8.76 9.36
N TYR A 253 -8.56 9.94 8.91
CA TYR A 253 -7.61 10.90 8.40
C TYR A 253 -6.83 11.53 9.55
N ASN A 254 -5.65 10.96 9.85
CA ASN A 254 -4.66 11.64 10.68
C ASN A 254 -4.17 12.88 9.92
N LYS A 255 -4.77 14.05 10.21
CA LYS A 255 -4.20 15.36 9.84
C LYS A 255 -2.83 15.48 10.51
N LYS A 256 -1.79 14.95 9.88
CA LYS A 256 -0.42 15.36 10.19
C LYS A 256 -0.27 16.78 9.65
N ASN A 257 0.24 17.66 10.50
CA ASN A 257 0.47 19.06 10.15
C ASN A 257 1.21 19.15 8.81
N ASP A 258 0.78 20.08 7.96
CA ASP A 258 1.51 20.45 6.77
C ASP A 258 2.87 20.98 7.19
N GLU A 259 3.93 20.24 6.86
CA GLU A 259 5.29 20.78 6.92
C GLU A 259 5.49 21.67 5.70
N GLU A 260 6.04 22.87 5.91
CA GLU A 260 6.16 23.91 4.87
C GLU A 260 7.09 23.51 3.70
N GLN A 261 7.74 22.34 3.73
CA GLN A 261 8.77 21.93 2.77
C GLN A 261 8.41 20.70 1.92
N ASN A 262 7.14 20.31 1.84
CA ASN A 262 6.73 19.13 1.08
C ASN A 262 6.44 19.45 -0.39
N PHE A 263 6.79 18.53 -1.30
CA PHE A 263 6.45 18.62 -2.72
C PHE A 263 5.13 17.87 -2.98
N LYS A 264 4.17 18.50 -3.66
CA LYS A 264 2.82 17.94 -3.85
C LYS A 264 2.50 17.82 -5.33
N VAL A 265 1.95 16.67 -5.72
CA VAL A 265 1.48 16.43 -7.08
C VAL A 265 0.02 16.03 -7.05
N ARG A 266 -0.82 16.86 -7.67
CA ARG A 266 -2.25 16.61 -7.77
C ARG A 266 -2.53 15.40 -8.65
N CYS A 267 -3.31 14.45 -8.13
CA CYS A 267 -3.71 13.24 -8.86
C CYS A 267 -5.14 13.34 -9.39
N SER A 268 -6.03 14.02 -8.66
CA SER A 268 -7.40 14.27 -9.06
C SER A 268 -7.88 15.63 -8.53
N LEU A 269 -9.16 15.95 -8.68
CA LEU A 269 -9.76 17.14 -8.05
C LEU A 269 -9.79 17.07 -6.52
N ASN A 270 -9.67 15.86 -5.95
CA ASN A 270 -9.95 15.59 -4.55
C ASN A 270 -8.74 15.06 -3.78
N HIS A 271 -7.65 14.71 -4.45
CA HIS A 271 -6.43 14.25 -3.76
C HIS A 271 -5.13 14.52 -4.53
N GLU A 272 -4.06 14.52 -3.76
CA GLU A 272 -2.68 14.68 -4.18
C GLU A 272 -1.78 13.62 -3.53
N ILE A 273 -0.65 13.35 -4.16
CA ILE A 273 0.46 12.66 -3.51
C ILE A 273 1.39 13.72 -2.96
N GLU A 274 1.67 13.63 -1.66
CA GLU A 274 2.64 14.48 -0.99
C GLU A 274 3.95 13.71 -0.80
N PHE A 275 5.06 14.32 -1.22
CA PHE A 275 6.42 13.82 -1.11
C PHE A 275 7.20 14.60 -0.08
N PHE A 276 7.94 13.89 0.76
CA PHE A 276 8.72 14.50 1.83
C PHE A 276 9.96 13.68 2.19
N GLN A 277 10.85 14.29 2.98
CA GLN A 277 12.00 13.62 3.57
C GLN A 277 11.76 13.40 5.05
N LYS A 278 12.32 12.31 5.58
CA LYS A 278 12.28 12.00 7.00
C LYS A 278 13.63 11.41 7.40
N ASP A 279 14.09 11.77 8.59
CA ASP A 279 15.28 11.15 9.17
C ASP A 279 15.04 9.66 9.41
N LEU A 280 15.99 8.83 9.00
CA LEU A 280 15.88 7.38 9.11
C LEU A 280 16.40 6.90 10.47
N ASP A 281 15.56 6.19 11.23
CA ASP A 281 16.01 5.45 12.40
C ASP A 281 16.47 4.05 11.99
N SER A 282 17.77 3.79 12.12
CA SER A 282 18.37 2.48 11.82
C SER A 282 17.96 1.34 12.77
N LYS A 283 17.41 1.64 13.94
CA LYS A 283 17.20 0.63 14.99
C LYS A 283 16.18 -0.43 14.59
N GLU A 284 15.10 -0.02 13.94
CA GLU A 284 13.98 -0.92 13.61
C GLU A 284 14.34 -1.89 12.49
N PHE A 285 14.93 -1.42 11.38
CA PHE A 285 15.46 -2.29 10.34
C PHE A 285 16.48 -3.29 10.90
N PHE A 286 17.36 -2.85 11.82
CA PHE A 286 18.39 -3.72 12.37
C PHE A 286 17.84 -4.91 13.17
N LYS A 287 16.66 -4.77 13.79
CA LYS A 287 15.97 -5.90 14.46
C LYS A 287 15.66 -7.01 13.46
N TYR A 288 15.10 -6.67 12.29
CA TYR A 288 14.82 -7.63 11.24
C TYR A 288 16.10 -8.22 10.65
N PHE A 289 17.10 -7.38 10.39
CA PHE A 289 18.39 -7.84 9.88
C PHE A 289 19.02 -8.88 10.81
N LEU A 290 19.11 -8.61 12.11
CA LEU A 290 19.65 -9.55 13.10
C LEU A 290 18.84 -10.84 13.19
N ALA A 291 17.51 -10.74 13.21
CA ALA A 291 16.63 -11.89 13.31
C ALA A 291 16.77 -12.84 12.11
N LEU A 292 17.24 -12.35 10.97
CA LEU A 292 17.31 -13.10 9.71
C LEU A 292 18.75 -13.29 9.21
N ASN A 293 19.76 -12.81 9.94
CA ASN A 293 21.17 -12.87 9.54
C ASN A 293 21.73 -14.31 9.53
N HIS A 294 21.06 -15.24 10.20
CA HIS A 294 21.45 -16.65 10.24
C HIS A 294 20.85 -17.47 9.08
N LEU A 295 19.91 -16.90 8.34
CA LEU A 295 19.32 -17.55 7.17
C LEU A 295 20.15 -17.22 5.94
N ASP A 296 20.26 -18.18 5.01
CA ASP A 296 20.85 -17.92 3.71
C ASP A 296 19.92 -17.01 2.88
N GLN A 297 20.14 -15.70 2.99
CA GLN A 297 19.34 -14.66 2.35
C GLN A 297 19.38 -14.72 0.82
N THR A 298 20.30 -15.48 0.21
CA THR A 298 20.39 -15.61 -1.24
C THR A 298 19.26 -16.44 -1.84
N ASN A 299 18.64 -17.30 -1.03
CA ASN A 299 17.59 -18.23 -1.45
C ASN A 299 16.22 -17.94 -0.83
N LEU A 300 16.12 -16.99 0.09
CA LEU A 300 14.84 -16.63 0.71
C LEU A 300 13.95 -15.87 -0.27
N THR A 301 12.72 -16.35 -0.38
CA THR A 301 11.62 -15.68 -1.06
C THR A 301 10.85 -14.79 -0.09
N MET A 302 10.05 -13.89 -0.63
CA MET A 302 9.05 -13.12 0.11
C MET A 302 8.11 -14.00 0.95
N ILE A 303 7.79 -15.22 0.48
CA ILE A 303 6.93 -16.17 1.19
C ILE A 303 7.63 -16.66 2.46
N ASP A 304 8.94 -16.88 2.39
CA ASP A 304 9.73 -17.30 3.56
C ASP A 304 9.73 -16.19 4.62
N TYR A 305 9.89 -14.93 4.22
CA TYR A 305 9.78 -13.79 5.13
C TYR A 305 8.37 -13.65 5.71
N PHE A 306 7.33 -13.82 4.88
CA PHE A 306 5.94 -13.80 5.33
C PHE A 306 5.65 -14.89 6.37
N ARG A 307 6.20 -16.10 6.20
CA ARG A 307 5.97 -17.23 7.11
C ARG A 307 6.86 -17.19 8.36
N ASN A 308 7.88 -16.34 8.39
CA ASN A 308 8.82 -16.27 9.50
C ASN A 308 8.17 -15.70 10.77
N ALA A 309 8.16 -16.49 11.85
CA ALA A 309 7.51 -16.12 13.11
C ALA A 309 8.18 -14.92 13.81
N GLU A 310 9.51 -14.80 13.73
CA GLU A 310 10.22 -13.66 14.32
C GLU A 310 9.97 -12.37 13.53
N VAL A 311 9.83 -12.44 12.20
CA VAL A 311 9.40 -11.27 11.39
C VAL A 311 8.05 -10.75 11.87
N LYS A 312 7.04 -11.62 11.99
CA LYS A 312 5.71 -11.23 12.47
C LYS A 312 5.77 -10.65 13.88
N LYS A 313 6.55 -11.27 14.78
CA LYS A 313 6.72 -10.81 16.15
C LYS A 313 7.35 -9.41 16.23
N ILE A 314 8.40 -9.15 15.45
CA ILE A 314 9.04 -7.83 15.40
C ILE A 314 8.04 -6.80 14.86
N TYR A 315 7.33 -7.13 13.79
CA TYR A 315 6.29 -6.27 13.22
C TYR A 315 5.24 -5.88 14.27
N HIS A 316 4.72 -6.85 15.02
CA HIS A 316 3.74 -6.59 16.09
C HIS A 316 4.25 -5.74 17.25
N SER A 317 5.55 -5.75 17.50
CA SER A 317 6.13 -4.89 18.54
C SER A 317 6.23 -3.42 18.12
N GLN A 318 6.06 -3.12 16.83
CA GLN A 318 6.15 -1.77 16.25
C GLN A 318 4.78 -1.12 16.06
N SER A 319 3.72 -1.91 15.82
CA SER A 319 2.35 -1.42 15.62
C SER A 319 1.57 -1.12 16.92
N LYS A 320 2.24 -1.16 18.09
CA LYS A 320 1.69 -0.80 19.41
C LYS A 320 2.38 0.44 19.93
#